data_AF-A0A1I8QFC7-F1
#
_entry.id   AF-A0A1I8QFC7-F1
#
_cell.length_a   1.000
_cell.length_b   1.000
_cell.length_c   1.000
_cell.angle_alpha   90.00
_cell.angle_beta   90.00
_cell.angle_gamma   90.00
#
_symmetry.space_group_name_H-M   'P 1'
#
loop_
_entity.id
_entity.type
_entity.pdbx_description
1 polymer ?
#
loop_
_entity_poly.entity_id
_entity_poly.type
_entity_poly.pdbx_seq_one_letter_code
_entity_poly.pdbx_strand_id
1 'polypeptide(L)'
;MNSPVCPDKMGVLRRKLICPVDLKTQPYKTLPDIESVAEAIRVIRSRGKARRPYFLALGFHKPHINFRFPSEYMQHFRVENFYNYTKDNYKPHDMPKVAWNPYTDIRSRHDMKHLNIPFPYGPIPKRQSAKLRQAYYAAVSYVDDLFGRLMQNIDLENTVVLVTSDHGWSLGEHAEWAKYSNFEVALRVPLIIRSPEFSSDGRELTRNLSVLTELVDIFPTLVDLAHLPSIPRCLNNTPMEEQLTCTEGKSLYPFIRQQSTRIVERELFALSQYPRPGRLPTKHPNSDKPKLKQIKIMGYSLRSDTFRYTLWIEFNPLDFTKDWSTTYGEELYDHRLDAMEEINLVDWPQFNNVRLDLKNKLIKAFTK
;
A
#
# COMPACT_ATOMS: atom_id res chain seq x y z
N MET A 1 0.47 -18.47 7.61
CA MET A 1 -0.06 -17.27 8.32
C MET A 1 -1.50 -17.36 8.81
N ASN A 2 -2.39 -18.15 8.19
CA ASN A 2 -3.78 -18.30 8.65
C ASN A 2 -4.02 -19.47 9.61
N SER A 3 -2.97 -20.04 10.19
CA SER A 3 -3.10 -21.12 11.18
C SER A 3 -3.74 -20.57 12.47
N PRO A 4 -4.55 -21.38 13.18
CA PRO A 4 -5.04 -21.01 14.51
C PRO A 4 -3.86 -21.01 15.48
N VAL A 5 -3.41 -19.83 15.88
CA VAL A 5 -2.25 -19.64 16.77
C VAL A 5 -2.53 -18.70 17.94
N CYS A 6 -3.75 -18.15 17.99
CA CYS A 6 -4.16 -17.16 18.98
C CYS A 6 -5.05 -17.85 20.02
N PRO A 7 -4.59 -18.05 21.26
CA PRO A 7 -5.41 -18.69 22.28
C PRO A 7 -6.67 -17.85 22.57
N ASP A 8 -7.78 -18.54 22.81
CA ASP A 8 -8.96 -17.95 23.45
C ASP A 8 -8.90 -18.05 24.98
N LYS A 9 -9.97 -17.63 25.66
CA LYS A 9 -10.02 -17.64 27.13
C LYS A 9 -9.87 -19.04 27.73
N MET A 10 -10.11 -20.08 26.92
CA MET A 10 -9.98 -21.49 27.31
C MET A 10 -8.65 -22.10 26.81
N GLY A 11 -7.75 -21.29 26.24
CA GLY A 11 -6.48 -21.75 25.68
C GLY A 11 -6.59 -22.40 24.29
N VAL A 12 -7.78 -22.49 23.71
CA VAL A 12 -7.97 -23.10 22.38
C VAL A 12 -7.46 -22.13 21.32
N LEU A 13 -6.61 -22.63 20.42
CA LEU A 13 -6.04 -21.81 19.35
C LEU A 13 -7.12 -21.47 18.30
N ARG A 14 -7.26 -20.18 18.01
CA ARG A 14 -8.23 -19.63 17.05
C ARG A 14 -7.53 -18.77 16.00
N ARG A 15 -8.21 -18.55 14.87
CA ARG A 15 -7.82 -17.56 13.86
C ARG A 15 -8.46 -16.22 14.19
N LYS A 16 -7.85 -15.48 15.13
CA LYS A 16 -8.29 -14.13 15.52
C LYS A 16 -7.54 -13.08 14.72
N LEU A 17 -8.21 -11.97 14.43
CA LEU A 17 -7.62 -10.81 13.77
C LEU A 17 -6.64 -10.09 14.70
N ILE A 18 -7.03 -9.88 15.97
CA ILE A 18 -6.17 -9.30 17.01
C ILE A 18 -5.56 -10.44 17.84
N CYS A 19 -4.24 -10.51 17.87
CA CYS A 19 -3.51 -11.65 18.42
C CYS A 19 -2.18 -11.25 19.08
N PRO A 20 -2.16 -10.39 20.09
CA PRO A 20 -0.97 -10.20 20.92
C PRO A 20 -0.59 -11.54 21.58
N VAL A 21 0.69 -11.88 21.59
CA VAL A 21 1.19 -13.18 22.09
C VAL A 21 2.37 -13.01 23.05
N ASP A 22 2.52 -13.95 23.98
CA ASP A 22 3.80 -14.19 24.64
C ASP A 22 4.66 -15.08 23.72
N LEU A 23 5.86 -14.62 23.38
CA LEU A 23 6.78 -15.38 22.54
C LEU A 23 7.08 -16.77 23.11
N LYS A 24 7.16 -16.92 24.44
CA LYS A 24 7.46 -18.21 25.09
C LYS A 24 6.41 -19.28 24.81
N THR A 25 5.18 -18.88 24.48
CA THR A 25 4.07 -19.79 24.20
C THR A 25 3.88 -20.04 22.71
N GLN A 26 4.63 -19.35 21.83
CA GLN A 26 4.55 -19.58 20.40
C GLN A 26 5.41 -20.79 19.98
N PRO A 27 5.01 -21.52 18.91
CA PRO A 27 5.88 -22.51 18.28
C PRO A 27 7.26 -21.92 17.98
N TYR A 28 8.32 -22.66 18.29
CA TYR A 28 9.72 -22.24 18.16
C TYR A 28 10.11 -20.96 18.95
N LYS A 29 9.22 -20.48 19.82
CA LYS A 29 9.40 -19.30 20.66
C LYS A 29 9.74 -18.02 19.88
N THR A 30 9.18 -17.88 18.67
CA THR A 30 9.51 -16.79 17.75
C THR A 30 8.31 -16.42 16.87
N LEU A 31 8.50 -15.41 16.03
CA LEU A 31 7.55 -14.95 15.01
C LEU A 31 8.29 -14.79 13.66
N PRO A 32 7.58 -14.89 12.52
CA PRO A 32 8.21 -14.82 11.20
C PRO A 32 9.12 -13.62 11.00
N ASP A 33 8.72 -12.43 11.45
CA ASP A 33 9.54 -11.22 11.28
C ASP A 33 10.80 -11.22 12.14
N ILE A 34 10.78 -11.86 13.32
CA ILE A 34 11.98 -12.08 14.15
C ILE A 34 12.95 -13.02 13.42
N GLU A 35 12.45 -14.11 12.84
CA GLU A 35 13.23 -15.07 12.08
C GLU A 35 13.85 -14.42 10.84
N SER A 36 13.07 -13.65 10.08
CA SER A 36 13.53 -12.95 8.89
C SER A 36 14.63 -11.94 9.19
N VAL A 37 14.51 -11.17 10.28
CA VAL A 37 15.59 -10.24 10.71
C VAL A 37 16.82 -10.99 11.17
N ALA A 38 16.68 -12.07 11.94
CA ALA A 38 17.82 -12.88 12.37
C ALA A 38 18.60 -13.45 11.17
N GLU A 39 17.88 -13.92 10.15
CA GLU A 39 18.49 -14.43 8.92
C GLU A 39 19.14 -13.32 8.08
N ALA A 40 18.47 -12.16 7.95
CA ALA A 40 19.04 -10.99 7.28
C ALA A 40 20.37 -10.56 7.93
N ILE A 41 20.42 -10.49 9.28
CA ILE A 41 21.63 -10.17 10.04
C ILE A 41 22.71 -11.25 9.81
N ARG A 42 22.34 -12.53 9.79
CA ARG A 42 23.28 -13.63 9.50
C ARG A 42 23.90 -13.47 8.10
N VAL A 43 23.08 -13.16 7.09
CA VAL A 43 23.54 -12.90 5.72
C VAL A 43 24.51 -11.71 5.72
N ILE A 44 24.14 -10.56 6.29
CA ILE A 44 24.99 -9.36 6.32
C ILE A 44 26.34 -9.65 6.98
N ARG A 45 26.33 -10.27 8.17
CA ARG A 45 27.56 -10.62 8.90
C ARG A 45 28.45 -11.62 8.15
N SER A 46 27.86 -12.56 7.40
CA SER A 46 28.64 -13.50 6.58
C SER A 46 29.35 -12.82 5.41
N ARG A 47 28.84 -11.69 4.92
CA ARG A 47 29.40 -10.95 3.78
C ARG A 47 30.54 -10.00 4.15
N GLY A 48 30.58 -9.52 5.40
CA GLY A 48 31.59 -8.59 5.90
C GLY A 48 33.06 -9.04 5.76
N LYS A 49 33.31 -10.34 5.51
CA LYS A 49 34.66 -10.87 5.24
C LYS A 49 35.04 -10.93 3.75
N ALA A 50 34.07 -10.85 2.83
CA ALA A 50 34.27 -11.22 1.42
C ALA A 50 34.28 -10.03 0.43
N ARG A 51 34.01 -8.79 0.87
CA ARG A 51 33.95 -7.55 0.04
C ARG A 51 33.10 -7.64 -1.25
N ARG A 52 32.26 -8.67 -1.42
CA ARG A 52 31.34 -8.77 -2.56
C ARG A 52 30.07 -7.95 -2.30
N PRO A 53 29.57 -7.18 -3.28
CA PRO A 53 28.31 -6.47 -3.13
C PRO A 53 27.16 -7.46 -2.92
N TYR A 54 26.12 -7.02 -2.23
CA TYR A 54 24.91 -7.79 -2.02
C TYR A 54 23.67 -6.97 -2.37
N PHE A 55 22.62 -7.67 -2.79
CA PHE A 55 21.26 -7.15 -2.82
C PHE A 55 20.45 -7.98 -1.84
N LEU A 56 19.89 -7.34 -0.81
CA LEU A 56 19.09 -8.00 0.21
C LEU A 56 17.70 -7.37 0.26
N ALA A 57 16.70 -8.13 -0.17
CA ALA A 57 15.30 -7.78 0.03
C ALA A 57 14.79 -8.47 1.30
N LEU A 58 14.43 -7.67 2.31
CA LEU A 58 13.76 -8.15 3.52
C LEU A 58 12.31 -7.67 3.51
N GLY A 59 11.37 -8.61 3.41
CA GLY A 59 9.95 -8.32 3.52
C GLY A 59 9.43 -8.61 4.92
N PHE A 60 9.02 -7.57 5.66
CA PHE A 60 8.27 -7.73 6.89
C PHE A 60 6.83 -8.16 6.59
N HIS A 61 6.29 -9.07 7.40
CA HIS A 61 4.91 -9.51 7.29
C HIS A 61 3.95 -8.60 8.06
N LYS A 62 4.31 -8.04 9.20
CA LYS A 62 3.47 -7.04 9.88
C LYS A 62 3.60 -5.67 9.15
N PRO A 63 2.57 -4.81 9.18
CA PRO A 63 1.31 -4.93 9.92
C PRO A 63 0.20 -5.76 9.21
N HIS A 64 0.49 -6.55 8.16
CA HIS A 64 -0.56 -7.39 7.53
C HIS A 64 -1.26 -8.30 8.56
N ILE A 65 -2.55 -8.56 8.35
CA ILE A 65 -3.37 -9.40 9.23
C ILE A 65 -2.89 -10.87 9.26
N ASN A 66 -3.10 -11.64 10.33
CA ASN A 66 -3.59 -11.19 11.63
C ASN A 66 -2.52 -10.34 12.35
N PHE A 67 -2.95 -9.43 13.21
CA PHE A 67 -2.08 -8.62 14.05
C PHE A 67 -1.50 -9.48 15.18
N ARG A 68 -0.52 -10.31 14.82
CA ARG A 68 0.25 -11.18 15.72
C ARG A 68 1.64 -10.59 15.95
N PHE A 69 1.85 -10.11 17.16
CA PHE A 69 3.06 -9.42 17.62
C PHE A 69 3.22 -9.66 19.14
N PRO A 70 4.41 -9.43 19.73
CA PRO A 70 4.62 -9.60 21.16
C PRO A 70 3.73 -8.69 22.00
N SER A 71 3.09 -9.22 23.04
CA SER A 71 2.02 -8.53 23.77
C SER A 71 2.44 -7.19 24.41
N GLU A 72 3.71 -7.02 24.71
CA GLU A 72 4.30 -5.80 25.26
C GLU A 72 4.08 -4.58 24.36
N TYR A 73 4.10 -4.73 23.03
CA TYR A 73 3.91 -3.60 22.12
C TYR A 73 2.51 -2.98 22.22
N MET A 74 1.51 -3.77 22.62
CA MET A 74 0.16 -3.28 22.84
C MET A 74 0.10 -2.25 24.00
N GLN A 75 1.03 -2.34 24.95
CA GLN A 75 1.03 -1.52 26.17
C GLN A 75 1.42 -0.06 25.89
N HIS A 76 2.11 0.21 24.77
CA HIS A 76 2.46 1.57 24.34
C HIS A 76 1.26 2.37 23.84
N PHE A 77 0.14 1.70 23.55
CA PHE A 77 -1.00 2.32 22.89
C PHE A 77 -2.26 2.16 23.73
N ARG A 78 -2.84 3.27 24.17
CA ARG A 78 -4.13 3.29 24.88
C ARG A 78 -5.26 3.22 23.86
N VAL A 79 -6.20 2.28 24.03
CA VAL A 79 -7.33 2.10 23.10
C VAL A 79 -8.20 3.35 23.00
N GLU A 80 -8.25 4.15 24.07
CA GLU A 80 -9.03 5.38 24.13
C GLU A 80 -8.61 6.40 23.06
N ASN A 81 -7.33 6.42 22.69
CA ASN A 81 -6.76 7.33 21.70
C ASN A 81 -7.29 7.06 20.28
N PHE A 82 -7.89 5.89 20.03
CA PHE A 82 -8.35 5.48 18.71
C PHE A 82 -9.86 5.59 18.49
N TYR A 83 -10.62 6.03 19.50
CA TYR A 83 -12.07 6.20 19.38
C TYR A 83 -12.46 7.30 18.39
N ASN A 84 -11.65 8.36 18.29
CA ASN A 84 -11.92 9.53 17.43
C ASN A 84 -10.93 9.62 16.26
N TYR A 85 -10.42 8.48 15.81
CA TYR A 85 -9.43 8.40 14.73
C TYR A 85 -9.98 8.92 13.39
N THR A 86 -11.24 8.59 13.08
CA THR A 86 -12.02 9.23 12.00
C THR A 86 -13.48 9.38 12.47
N LYS A 87 -14.20 10.31 11.85
CA LYS A 87 -15.64 10.52 12.00
C LYS A 87 -16.47 9.59 11.09
N ASP A 88 -15.83 8.88 10.17
CA ASP A 88 -16.53 8.11 9.15
C ASP A 88 -17.05 6.81 9.74
N ASN A 89 -18.37 6.67 9.69
CA ASN A 89 -19.07 5.48 10.17
C ASN A 89 -19.83 4.77 9.04
N TYR A 90 -19.89 5.38 7.86
CA TYR A 90 -20.62 4.86 6.71
C TYR A 90 -19.86 5.21 5.44
N LYS A 91 -20.12 4.44 4.37
CA LYS A 91 -19.67 4.78 3.02
C LYS A 91 -20.07 6.22 2.70
N PRO A 92 -19.17 7.08 2.18
CA PRO A 92 -19.52 8.41 1.70
C PRO A 92 -20.70 8.34 0.74
N HIS A 93 -21.65 9.26 0.84
CA HIS A 93 -22.94 9.14 0.13
C HIS A 93 -22.77 9.04 -1.40
N ASP A 94 -21.92 9.91 -1.93
CA ASP A 94 -21.55 10.15 -3.33
C ASP A 94 -20.46 9.23 -3.88
N MET A 95 -19.86 8.37 -3.05
CA MET A 95 -18.96 7.32 -3.51
C MET A 95 -19.72 6.27 -4.37
N PRO A 96 -19.28 5.96 -5.60
CA PRO A 96 -19.91 4.93 -6.43
C PRO A 96 -19.85 3.54 -5.76
N LYS A 97 -20.93 2.76 -5.86
CA LYS A 97 -21.01 1.41 -5.24
C LYS A 97 -19.91 0.45 -5.74
N VAL A 98 -19.44 0.65 -6.97
CA VAL A 98 -18.38 -0.18 -7.58
C VAL A 98 -17.01 0.07 -6.94
N ALA A 99 -16.78 1.29 -6.41
CA ALA A 99 -15.54 1.62 -5.72
C ALA A 99 -15.41 0.92 -4.36
N TRP A 100 -16.53 0.53 -3.74
CA TRP A 100 -16.54 -0.05 -2.39
C TRP A 100 -15.88 -1.43 -2.32
N ASN A 101 -14.98 -1.61 -1.35
CA ASN A 101 -14.45 -2.93 -1.00
C ASN A 101 -15.11 -3.51 0.27
N PRO A 102 -15.68 -4.73 0.22
CA PRO A 102 -16.46 -5.28 1.35
C PRO A 102 -15.63 -5.86 2.50
N TYR A 103 -14.29 -5.89 2.40
CA TYR A 103 -13.35 -6.31 3.44
C TYR A 103 -13.67 -7.69 4.03
N THR A 104 -13.98 -8.63 3.15
CA THR A 104 -14.38 -10.02 3.45
C THR A 104 -13.34 -10.81 4.25
N ASP A 105 -12.04 -10.56 4.05
CA ASP A 105 -10.98 -11.28 4.75
C ASP A 105 -11.00 -10.99 6.27
N ILE A 106 -11.12 -9.72 6.67
CA ILE A 106 -11.21 -9.38 8.11
C ILE A 106 -12.51 -9.91 8.73
N ARG A 107 -13.62 -9.89 7.99
CA ARG A 107 -14.92 -10.42 8.45
C ARG A 107 -14.89 -11.94 8.68
N SER A 108 -13.94 -12.65 8.07
CA SER A 108 -13.81 -14.10 8.19
C SER A 108 -13.14 -14.56 9.49
N ARG A 109 -12.51 -13.64 10.23
CA ARG A 109 -11.78 -13.94 11.47
C ARG A 109 -12.75 -14.19 12.64
N HIS A 110 -12.39 -15.08 13.56
CA HIS A 110 -13.33 -15.56 14.58
C HIS A 110 -13.86 -14.44 15.48
N ASP A 111 -12.96 -13.59 15.96
CA ASP A 111 -13.25 -12.39 16.76
C ASP A 111 -14.07 -11.33 16.01
N MET A 112 -14.08 -11.36 14.68
CA MET A 112 -14.89 -10.48 13.84
C MET A 112 -16.25 -11.08 13.49
N LYS A 113 -16.33 -12.40 13.26
CA LYS A 113 -17.58 -13.10 12.93
C LYS A 113 -18.66 -12.93 13.99
N HIS A 114 -18.28 -12.97 15.28
CA HIS A 114 -19.23 -12.84 16.39
C HIS A 114 -19.89 -11.45 16.48
N LEU A 115 -19.39 -10.45 15.76
CA LEU A 115 -19.93 -9.09 15.78
C LEU A 115 -21.13 -8.90 14.83
N ASN A 116 -21.44 -9.90 13.98
CA ASN A 116 -22.55 -9.84 13.02
C ASN A 116 -22.58 -8.54 12.18
N ILE A 117 -21.40 -8.07 11.77
CA ILE A 117 -21.24 -6.81 11.03
C ILE A 117 -22.04 -6.87 9.73
N PRO A 118 -22.97 -5.92 9.46
CA PRO A 118 -23.77 -5.92 8.24
C PRO A 118 -22.90 -5.95 6.98
N PHE A 119 -23.31 -6.74 6.00
CA PHE A 119 -22.64 -6.81 4.70
C PHE A 119 -23.43 -5.97 3.67
N PRO A 120 -22.77 -5.25 2.74
CA PRO A 120 -21.31 -5.12 2.57
C PRO A 120 -20.68 -3.96 3.32
N TYR A 121 -21.48 -3.05 3.90
CA TYR A 121 -21.01 -1.72 4.31
C TYR A 121 -20.56 -1.62 5.78
N GLY A 122 -20.99 -2.55 6.65
CA GLY A 122 -20.76 -2.44 8.09
C GLY A 122 -21.75 -1.46 8.75
N PRO A 123 -21.31 -0.59 9.69
CA PRO A 123 -19.93 -0.43 10.16
C PRO A 123 -19.44 -1.50 11.13
N ILE A 124 -18.13 -1.56 11.32
CA ILE A 124 -17.52 -2.26 12.45
C ILE A 124 -17.82 -1.45 13.74
N PRO A 125 -18.28 -2.08 14.84
CA PRO A 125 -18.59 -1.37 16.08
C PRO A 125 -17.41 -0.51 16.58
N LYS A 126 -17.69 0.71 17.04
CA LYS A 126 -16.68 1.73 17.42
C LYS A 126 -15.55 1.19 18.32
N ARG A 127 -15.92 0.42 19.35
CA ARG A 127 -14.94 -0.22 20.26
C ARG A 127 -14.05 -1.24 19.56
N GLN A 128 -14.58 -2.01 18.61
CA GLN A 128 -13.77 -2.96 17.85
C GLN A 128 -12.85 -2.21 16.88
N SER A 129 -13.35 -1.18 16.19
CA SER A 129 -12.54 -0.34 15.30
C SER A 129 -11.34 0.27 16.04
N ALA A 130 -11.56 0.81 17.24
CA ALA A 130 -10.48 1.33 18.09
C ALA A 130 -9.44 0.27 18.46
N LYS A 131 -9.87 -0.96 18.79
CA LYS A 131 -8.95 -2.08 19.06
C LYS A 131 -8.17 -2.54 17.84
N LEU A 132 -8.78 -2.53 16.66
CA LEU A 132 -8.09 -2.87 15.41
C LEU A 132 -7.00 -1.86 15.09
N ARG A 133 -7.29 -0.57 15.27
CA ARG A 133 -6.30 0.50 15.15
C ARG A 133 -5.16 0.32 16.16
N GLN A 134 -5.48 0.17 17.44
CA GLN A 134 -4.48 -0.11 18.49
C GLN A 134 -3.56 -1.28 18.11
N ALA A 135 -4.13 -2.38 17.62
CA ALA A 135 -3.36 -3.56 17.19
C ALA A 135 -2.51 -3.30 15.93
N TYR A 136 -3.01 -2.50 14.98
CA TYR A 136 -2.26 -2.09 13.80
C TYR A 136 -1.03 -1.27 14.21
N TYR A 137 -1.21 -0.25 15.04
CA TYR A 137 -0.12 0.61 15.53
C TYR A 137 0.90 -0.17 16.37
N ALA A 138 0.46 -1.07 17.25
CA ALA A 138 1.35 -1.96 17.98
C ALA A 138 2.16 -2.88 17.05
N ALA A 139 1.55 -3.39 15.98
CA ALA A 139 2.26 -4.19 14.98
C ALA A 139 3.26 -3.37 14.17
N VAL A 140 2.99 -2.09 13.89
CA VAL A 140 3.93 -1.16 13.26
C VAL A 140 5.13 -0.91 14.16
N SER A 141 4.93 -0.58 15.45
CA SER A 141 6.04 -0.40 16.40
C SER A 141 6.90 -1.65 16.57
N TYR A 142 6.28 -2.83 16.53
CA TYR A 142 7.02 -4.09 16.51
C TYR A 142 7.93 -4.25 15.28
N VAL A 143 7.46 -3.84 14.10
CA VAL A 143 8.30 -3.84 12.89
C VAL A 143 9.39 -2.78 12.98
N ASP A 144 9.10 -1.62 13.55
CA ASP A 144 10.07 -0.54 13.76
C ASP A 144 11.25 -0.99 14.64
N ASP A 145 10.98 -1.63 15.78
CA ASP A 145 12.02 -2.20 16.66
C ASP A 145 12.87 -3.26 15.94
N LEU A 146 12.23 -4.12 15.14
CA LEU A 146 12.91 -5.14 14.35
C LEU A 146 13.78 -4.53 13.23
N PHE A 147 13.28 -3.48 12.59
CA PHE A 147 14.03 -2.71 11.61
C PHE A 147 15.23 -2.02 12.25
N GLY A 148 15.08 -1.39 13.42
CA GLY A 148 16.18 -0.80 14.18
C GLY A 148 17.29 -1.81 14.51
N ARG A 149 16.92 -3.03 14.90
CA ARG A 149 17.87 -4.13 15.12
C ARG A 149 18.62 -4.53 13.85
N LEU A 150 17.96 -4.55 12.70
CA LEU A 150 18.63 -4.79 11.42
C LEU A 150 19.62 -3.66 11.10
N MET A 151 19.20 -2.40 11.24
CA MET A 151 20.00 -1.22 10.91
C MET A 151 21.31 -1.14 11.70
N GLN A 152 21.32 -1.60 12.95
CA GLN A 152 22.55 -1.70 13.78
C GLN A 152 23.63 -2.63 13.20
N ASN A 153 23.29 -3.44 12.20
CA ASN A 153 24.22 -4.40 11.58
C ASN A 153 24.63 -4.01 10.15
N ILE A 154 24.11 -2.91 9.61
CA ILE A 154 24.39 -2.45 8.25
C ILE A 154 25.52 -1.43 8.27
N ASP A 155 26.52 -1.62 7.40
CA ASP A 155 27.51 -0.59 7.11
C ASP A 155 26.89 0.47 6.20
N LEU A 156 26.50 1.57 6.83
CA LEU A 156 25.85 2.70 6.20
C LEU A 156 26.79 3.51 5.28
N GLU A 157 28.11 3.36 5.38
CA GLU A 157 29.03 4.06 4.47
C GLU A 157 29.06 3.46 3.06
N ASN A 158 28.58 2.22 2.91
CA ASN A 158 28.67 1.46 1.66
C ASN A 158 27.35 0.81 1.23
N THR A 159 26.24 1.11 1.91
CA THR A 159 24.94 0.47 1.65
C THR A 159 23.85 1.49 1.35
N VAL A 160 23.19 1.31 0.20
CA VAL A 160 21.91 1.94 -0.10
C VAL A 160 20.81 1.22 0.67
N VAL A 161 19.99 1.97 1.41
CA VAL A 161 18.83 1.46 2.15
C VAL A 161 17.57 2.10 1.58
N LEU A 162 16.65 1.27 1.09
CA LEU A 162 15.34 1.69 0.61
C LEU A 162 14.26 1.03 1.48
N VAL A 163 13.36 1.84 2.04
CA VAL A 163 12.22 1.39 2.85
C VAL A 163 10.94 1.78 2.13
N THR A 164 10.05 0.81 1.91
CA THR A 164 8.73 1.04 1.32
C THR A 164 7.70 0.00 1.76
N SER A 165 6.46 0.15 1.31
CA SER A 165 5.36 -0.80 1.47
C SER A 165 4.81 -1.20 0.09
N ASP A 166 4.20 -2.37 -0.01
CA ASP A 166 3.53 -2.82 -1.24
C ASP A 166 2.24 -2.06 -1.53
N HIS A 167 1.51 -1.68 -0.47
CA HIS A 167 0.33 -0.83 -0.52
C HIS A 167 0.02 -0.21 0.87
N GLY A 168 -1.01 0.64 0.93
CA GLY A 168 -1.57 1.21 2.16
C GLY A 168 -2.59 0.29 2.85
N TRP A 169 -3.32 0.80 3.84
CA TRP A 169 -4.36 0.05 4.55
C TRP A 169 -5.36 0.99 5.25
N SER A 170 -6.62 1.00 4.82
CA SER A 170 -7.71 1.74 5.46
C SER A 170 -8.00 1.19 6.85
N LEU A 171 -7.97 2.09 7.84
CA LEU A 171 -8.23 1.86 9.26
C LEU A 171 -9.62 2.39 9.68
N GLY A 172 -10.55 2.45 8.74
CA GLY A 172 -11.93 2.90 8.94
C GLY A 172 -12.26 4.23 8.28
N GLU A 173 -11.32 4.90 7.62
CA GLU A 173 -11.59 5.97 6.66
C GLU A 173 -12.65 5.51 5.64
N HIS A 174 -13.62 6.37 5.33
CA HIS A 174 -14.79 6.02 4.50
C HIS A 174 -15.64 4.84 5.01
N ALA A 175 -15.41 4.40 6.26
CA ALA A 175 -15.84 3.10 6.81
C ALA A 175 -15.28 1.87 6.08
N GLU A 176 -14.29 2.04 5.20
CA GLU A 176 -13.55 0.96 4.57
C GLU A 176 -12.47 0.37 5.50
N TRP A 177 -12.11 -0.87 5.23
CA TRP A 177 -11.01 -1.55 5.89
C TRP A 177 -10.21 -2.34 4.87
N ALA A 178 -8.93 -2.59 5.16
CA ALA A 178 -8.00 -3.24 4.25
C ALA A 178 -7.54 -2.33 3.09
N LYS A 179 -7.40 -2.80 1.86
CA LYS A 179 -6.58 -2.10 0.84
C LYS A 179 -7.14 -2.15 -0.58
N TYR A 180 -8.28 -2.80 -0.75
CA TYR A 180 -8.73 -3.24 -2.07
C TYR A 180 -9.45 -2.10 -2.80
N SER A 181 -8.87 -0.90 -2.80
CA SER A 181 -9.50 0.38 -3.11
C SER A 181 -8.51 1.31 -3.84
N ASN A 182 -9.03 2.33 -4.50
CA ASN A 182 -8.26 3.36 -5.20
C ASN A 182 -8.12 4.66 -4.38
N PHE A 183 -8.57 4.68 -3.12
CA PHE A 183 -8.36 5.81 -2.21
C PHE A 183 -6.89 5.98 -1.82
N GLU A 184 -6.50 7.20 -1.50
CA GLU A 184 -5.17 7.61 -1.06
C GLU A 184 -4.66 6.73 0.10
N VAL A 185 -5.52 6.42 1.08
CA VAL A 185 -5.16 5.59 2.25
C VAL A 185 -4.77 4.15 1.90
N ALA A 186 -5.26 3.63 0.77
CA ALA A 186 -4.96 2.29 0.28
C ALA A 186 -3.75 2.26 -0.68
N LEU A 187 -3.40 3.41 -1.27
CA LEU A 187 -2.39 3.52 -2.32
C LEU A 187 -1.10 4.23 -1.88
N ARG A 188 -1.19 5.22 -0.99
CA ARG A 188 -0.04 5.99 -0.54
C ARG A 188 0.82 5.14 0.39
N VAL A 189 2.09 5.03 0.05
CA VAL A 189 3.08 4.22 0.77
C VAL A 189 4.27 5.06 1.21
N PRO A 190 4.96 4.68 2.30
CA PRO A 190 6.26 5.26 2.60
C PRO A 190 7.26 4.93 1.48
N LEU A 191 8.14 5.87 1.16
CA LEU A 191 9.31 5.64 0.31
C LEU A 191 10.47 6.47 0.87
N ILE A 192 11.39 5.79 1.56
CA ILE A 192 12.56 6.41 2.17
C ILE A 192 13.79 5.80 1.51
N ILE A 193 14.69 6.65 1.01
CA ILE A 193 15.93 6.23 0.36
C ILE A 193 17.09 6.90 1.07
N ARG A 194 18.01 6.08 1.58
CA ARG A 194 19.30 6.50 2.09
C ARG A 194 20.39 5.95 1.17
N SER A 195 21.23 6.82 0.63
CA SER A 195 22.41 6.43 -0.16
C SER A 195 23.67 7.07 0.45
N PRO A 196 24.80 6.35 0.51
CA PRO A 196 26.08 6.94 0.95
C PRO A 196 26.47 8.17 0.12
N GLU A 197 26.15 8.18 -1.18
CA GLU A 197 26.54 9.25 -2.11
C GLU A 197 25.88 10.61 -1.83
N PHE A 198 24.78 10.63 -1.06
CA PHE A 198 24.04 11.86 -0.70
C PHE A 198 24.35 12.35 0.72
N SER A 199 25.37 11.78 1.36
CA SER A 199 25.88 12.26 2.65
C SER A 199 26.99 13.29 2.40
N SER A 200 26.71 14.58 2.57
CA SER A 200 27.70 15.65 2.40
C SER A 200 28.38 16.00 3.72
N ASP A 201 29.71 16.06 3.75
CA ASP A 201 30.53 16.63 4.85
C ASP A 201 30.17 16.17 6.27
N GLY A 202 29.80 14.88 6.43
CA GLY A 202 29.45 14.30 7.72
C GLY A 202 28.09 14.74 8.29
N ARG A 203 27.23 15.38 7.48
CA ARG A 203 25.84 15.70 7.83
C ARG A 203 24.87 14.88 6.99
N GLU A 204 24.00 14.12 7.65
CA GLU A 204 22.87 13.48 6.98
C GLU A 204 21.91 14.56 6.47
N LEU A 205 21.80 14.71 5.15
CA LEU A 205 20.80 15.58 4.54
C LEU A 205 19.46 14.85 4.50
N THR A 206 18.65 14.98 5.56
CA THR A 206 17.24 14.59 5.49
C THR A 206 16.47 15.61 4.65
N ARG A 207 15.97 15.18 3.48
CA ARG A 207 15.14 16.00 2.60
C ARG A 207 13.81 15.33 2.35
N ASN A 208 12.73 16.12 2.43
CA ASN A 208 11.42 15.71 1.99
C ASN A 208 11.22 16.17 0.54
N LEU A 209 11.01 15.23 -0.37
CA LEU A 209 10.68 15.52 -1.76
C LEU A 209 9.16 15.41 -1.93
N SER A 210 8.51 16.53 -2.23
CA SER A 210 7.07 16.60 -2.54
C SER A 210 6.85 16.40 -4.04
N VAL A 211 7.24 15.23 -4.54
CA VAL A 211 7.10 14.83 -5.94
C VAL A 211 6.25 13.57 -5.99
N LEU A 212 5.34 13.47 -6.96
CA LEU A 212 4.62 12.24 -7.20
C LEU A 212 5.53 11.21 -7.85
N THR A 213 5.59 10.03 -7.22
CA THR A 213 6.37 8.87 -7.67
C THR A 213 5.53 7.61 -7.57
N GLU A 214 5.96 6.56 -8.25
CA GLU A 214 5.24 5.28 -8.31
C GLU A 214 6.16 4.14 -7.85
N LEU A 215 5.60 3.04 -7.32
CA LEU A 215 6.42 1.88 -6.93
C LEU A 215 7.19 1.26 -8.12
N VAL A 216 6.69 1.41 -9.35
CA VAL A 216 7.37 0.98 -10.57
C VAL A 216 8.68 1.75 -10.83
N ASP A 217 8.85 2.93 -10.22
CA ASP A 217 10.06 3.74 -10.29
C ASP A 217 11.22 3.14 -9.47
N ILE A 218 10.95 2.24 -8.53
CA ILE A 218 11.97 1.66 -7.64
C ILE A 218 13.03 0.90 -8.43
N PHE A 219 12.62 0.09 -9.41
CA PHE A 219 13.56 -0.72 -10.18
C PHE A 219 14.62 0.11 -10.92
N PRO A 220 14.26 1.07 -11.80
CA PRO A 220 15.28 1.90 -12.45
C PRO A 220 16.04 2.79 -11.46
N THR A 221 15.41 3.20 -10.35
CA THR A 221 16.10 3.98 -9.31
C THR A 221 17.21 3.16 -8.65
N LEU A 222 16.96 1.90 -8.29
CA LEU A 222 17.98 1.04 -7.67
C LEU A 222 19.11 0.68 -8.64
N VAL A 223 18.81 0.54 -9.93
CA VAL A 223 19.84 0.36 -10.99
C VAL A 223 20.79 1.54 -11.01
N ASP A 224 20.26 2.77 -11.04
CA ASP A 224 21.08 3.98 -11.08
C ASP A 224 21.87 4.19 -9.78
N LEU A 225 21.25 3.96 -8.62
CA LEU A 225 21.90 4.01 -7.30
C LEU A 225 23.00 2.96 -7.13
N ALA A 226 22.88 1.82 -7.81
CA ALA A 226 23.90 0.78 -7.84
C ALA A 226 24.96 1.03 -8.93
N HIS A 227 24.85 2.14 -9.68
CA HIS A 227 25.73 2.49 -10.81
C HIS A 227 25.84 1.38 -11.86
N LEU A 228 24.74 0.67 -12.09
CA LEU A 228 24.62 -0.34 -13.15
C LEU A 228 24.27 0.34 -14.49
N PRO A 229 24.46 -0.36 -15.63
CA PRO A 229 23.99 0.14 -16.92
C PRO A 229 22.50 0.47 -16.89
N SER A 230 22.14 1.66 -17.38
CA SER A 230 20.76 2.13 -17.37
C SER A 230 19.82 1.18 -18.12
N ILE A 231 18.63 0.97 -17.55
CA ILE A 231 17.62 0.08 -18.12
C ILE A 231 16.79 0.82 -19.17
N PRO A 232 16.59 0.24 -20.38
CA PRO A 232 15.79 0.87 -21.42
C PRO A 232 14.29 0.88 -21.08
N ARG A 233 13.54 1.77 -21.73
CA ARG A 233 12.07 1.81 -21.63
C ARG A 233 11.45 0.61 -22.34
N CYS A 234 10.36 0.08 -21.77
CA CYS A 234 9.58 -0.97 -22.44
C CYS A 234 8.96 -0.44 -23.75
N LEU A 235 9.00 -1.27 -24.80
CA LEU A 235 8.46 -0.97 -26.12
C LEU A 235 7.12 -1.68 -26.29
N ASN A 236 6.07 -0.94 -26.64
CA ASN A 236 4.70 -1.46 -26.63
C ASN A 236 4.43 -2.54 -27.71
N ASN A 237 5.31 -2.67 -28.71
CA ASN A 237 5.13 -3.53 -29.89
C ASN A 237 6.16 -4.67 -30.00
N THR A 238 6.98 -4.86 -28.98
CA THR A 238 8.00 -5.92 -28.98
C THR A 238 7.48 -7.10 -28.14
N PRO A 239 7.51 -8.34 -28.67
CA PRO A 239 7.16 -9.52 -27.89
C PRO A 239 7.95 -9.56 -26.58
N MET A 240 7.30 -9.94 -25.48
CA MET A 240 7.91 -9.91 -24.15
C MET A 240 9.13 -10.84 -24.07
N GLU A 241 9.22 -11.87 -24.93
CA GLU A 241 10.39 -12.74 -25.03
C GLU A 241 11.62 -12.04 -25.64
N GLU A 242 11.43 -10.99 -26.43
CA GLU A 242 12.50 -10.24 -27.09
C GLU A 242 13.02 -9.05 -26.25
N GLN A 243 12.25 -8.63 -25.25
CA GLN A 243 12.61 -7.53 -24.34
C GLN A 243 12.64 -7.98 -22.87
N LEU A 244 13.58 -8.88 -22.56
CA LEU A 244 13.73 -9.47 -21.23
C LEU A 244 14.08 -8.47 -20.11
N THR A 245 14.57 -7.27 -20.44
CA THR A 245 14.97 -6.25 -19.44
C THR A 245 14.60 -4.85 -19.92
N CYS A 246 13.53 -4.29 -19.35
CA CYS A 246 13.06 -2.93 -19.58
C CYS A 246 12.35 -2.37 -18.35
N THR A 247 11.98 -1.09 -18.38
CA THR A 247 11.19 -0.46 -17.31
C THR A 247 10.10 0.46 -17.86
N GLU A 248 8.94 0.44 -17.20
CA GLU A 248 7.88 1.45 -17.36
C GLU A 248 7.97 2.59 -16.34
N GLY A 249 8.82 2.44 -15.32
CA GLY A 249 9.09 3.45 -14.31
C GLY A 249 10.16 4.45 -14.74
N LYS A 250 10.26 5.55 -13.99
CA LYS A 250 11.25 6.61 -14.18
C LYS A 250 12.21 6.56 -13.00
N SER A 251 13.50 6.60 -13.26
CA SER A 251 14.47 6.68 -12.17
C SER A 251 14.29 7.96 -11.36
N LEU A 252 14.26 7.82 -10.04
CA LEU A 252 14.23 8.93 -9.09
C LEU A 252 15.62 9.51 -8.85
N TYR A 253 16.68 8.84 -9.30
CA TYR A 253 18.08 9.24 -9.09
C TYR A 253 18.37 10.70 -9.48
N PRO A 254 17.92 11.22 -10.63
CA PRO A 254 18.15 12.62 -10.98
C PRO A 254 17.50 13.60 -10.00
N PHE A 255 16.30 13.29 -9.49
CA PHE A 255 15.59 14.13 -8.51
C PHE A 255 16.30 14.13 -7.17
N ILE A 256 16.82 12.97 -6.75
CA ILE A 256 17.58 12.86 -5.51
C ILE A 256 18.89 13.64 -5.64
N ARG A 257 19.61 13.50 -6.77
CA ARG A 257 20.91 14.15 -6.99
C ARG A 257 20.84 15.66 -7.20
N GLN A 258 19.87 16.17 -7.97
CA GLN A 258 19.90 17.56 -8.46
C GLN A 258 19.71 18.64 -7.38
N GLN A 259 19.42 18.31 -6.13
CA GLN A 259 19.14 19.27 -5.03
C GLN A 259 18.09 20.35 -5.35
N SER A 260 17.46 20.31 -6.54
CA SER A 260 16.54 21.31 -7.05
C SER A 260 15.13 20.79 -6.94
N THR A 261 14.27 21.58 -6.31
CA THR A 261 12.82 21.38 -6.26
C THR A 261 12.12 21.86 -7.53
N ARG A 262 12.85 22.47 -8.48
CA ARG A 262 12.26 23.01 -9.71
C ARG A 262 12.26 21.96 -10.82
N ILE A 263 11.11 21.31 -10.95
CA ILE A 263 10.77 20.45 -12.08
C ILE A 263 10.46 21.36 -13.27
N VAL A 264 11.17 21.16 -14.37
CA VAL A 264 10.81 21.71 -15.68
C VAL A 264 9.51 21.02 -16.12
N GLU A 265 8.39 21.74 -16.06
CA GLU A 265 7.16 21.62 -16.87
C GLU A 265 6.79 20.21 -17.36
N ARG A 266 6.69 19.22 -16.48
CA ARG A 266 5.93 18.00 -16.76
C ARG A 266 4.93 17.83 -15.65
N GLU A 267 3.65 17.85 -15.98
CA GLU A 267 2.59 17.42 -15.07
C GLU A 267 2.91 15.98 -14.65
N LEU A 268 3.38 15.82 -13.42
CA LEU A 268 3.62 14.52 -12.83
C LEU A 268 2.31 14.04 -12.22
N PHE A 269 1.99 12.79 -12.50
CA PHE A 269 0.90 12.07 -11.89
C PHE A 269 1.37 10.66 -11.53
N ALA A 270 0.73 10.08 -10.51
CA ALA A 270 0.87 8.68 -10.14
C ALA A 270 -0.40 7.93 -10.55
N LEU A 271 -0.24 6.74 -11.12
CA LEU A 271 -1.31 5.89 -11.61
C LEU A 271 -1.58 4.75 -10.63
N SER A 272 -2.83 4.32 -10.58
CA SER A 272 -3.24 3.15 -9.79
C SER A 272 -4.46 2.51 -10.45
N GLN A 273 -4.70 1.24 -10.15
CA GLN A 273 -5.88 0.56 -10.67
C GLN A 273 -6.35 -0.56 -9.74
N TYR A 274 -7.66 -0.85 -9.78
CA TYR A 274 -8.23 -1.95 -9.02
C TYR A 274 -9.38 -2.64 -9.77
N PRO A 275 -9.41 -3.99 -9.85
CA PRO A 275 -10.47 -4.71 -10.55
C PRO A 275 -11.71 -4.96 -9.66
N ARG A 276 -12.88 -5.06 -10.30
CA ARG A 276 -14.13 -5.49 -9.69
C ARG A 276 -14.84 -6.53 -10.55
N PRO A 277 -15.53 -7.50 -9.93
CA PRO A 277 -16.27 -8.52 -10.66
C PRO A 277 -17.68 -8.09 -11.08
N GLY A 278 -18.11 -6.90 -10.64
CA GLY A 278 -19.43 -6.34 -10.94
C GLY A 278 -19.68 -5.04 -10.18
N ARG A 279 -20.79 -4.37 -10.51
CA ARG A 279 -21.16 -3.04 -9.99
C ARG A 279 -21.45 -3.02 -8.48
N LEU A 280 -21.98 -4.11 -7.93
CA LEU A 280 -22.33 -4.21 -6.52
C LEU A 280 -21.29 -5.04 -5.75
N PRO A 281 -20.96 -4.68 -4.50
CA PRO A 281 -20.06 -5.47 -3.67
C PRO A 281 -20.61 -6.87 -3.38
N THR A 282 -19.79 -7.89 -3.59
CA THR A 282 -20.18 -9.31 -3.46
C THR A 282 -19.09 -10.12 -2.73
N LYS A 283 -19.52 -11.23 -2.10
CA LYS A 283 -18.60 -12.24 -1.53
C LYS A 283 -18.18 -13.26 -2.60
N HIS A 284 -19.11 -13.64 -3.46
CA HIS A 284 -18.93 -14.58 -4.57
C HIS A 284 -19.65 -14.02 -5.80
N PRO A 285 -18.93 -13.63 -6.87
CA PRO A 285 -17.47 -13.46 -6.95
C PRO A 285 -16.93 -12.49 -5.87
N ASN A 286 -15.64 -12.57 -5.54
CA ASN A 286 -15.08 -11.77 -4.45
C ASN A 286 -14.74 -10.35 -4.95
N SER A 287 -15.43 -9.32 -4.46
CA SER A 287 -15.13 -7.92 -4.84
C SER A 287 -13.80 -7.39 -4.32
N ASP A 288 -13.29 -7.91 -3.21
CA ASP A 288 -11.98 -7.53 -2.68
C ASP A 288 -10.85 -8.16 -3.50
N LYS A 289 -11.02 -9.38 -4.00
CA LYS A 289 -9.96 -10.13 -4.73
C LYS A 289 -10.57 -10.96 -5.87
N PRO A 290 -11.10 -10.33 -6.94
CA PRO A 290 -11.68 -11.07 -8.04
C PRO A 290 -10.60 -11.89 -8.75
N LYS A 291 -10.92 -13.14 -9.12
CA LYS A 291 -10.05 -13.91 -10.02
C LYS A 291 -10.10 -13.29 -11.41
N LEU A 292 -9.02 -13.40 -12.20
CA LEU A 292 -8.94 -12.83 -13.56
C LEU A 292 -10.22 -13.07 -14.39
N LYS A 293 -10.64 -14.33 -14.53
CA LYS A 293 -11.85 -14.72 -15.28
C LYS A 293 -13.19 -14.15 -14.76
N GLN A 294 -13.18 -13.53 -13.58
CA GLN A 294 -14.36 -12.93 -12.95
C GLN A 294 -14.34 -11.41 -13.01
N ILE A 295 -13.23 -10.78 -13.42
CA ILE A 295 -13.13 -9.33 -13.55
C ILE A 295 -14.03 -8.92 -14.71
N LYS A 296 -14.85 -7.88 -14.48
CA LYS A 296 -15.71 -7.26 -15.51
C LYS A 296 -15.53 -5.75 -15.58
N ILE A 297 -15.00 -5.17 -14.50
CA ILE A 297 -14.84 -3.73 -14.37
C ILE A 297 -13.42 -3.48 -13.87
N MET A 298 -12.76 -2.46 -14.43
CA MET A 298 -11.49 -1.96 -13.93
C MET A 298 -11.65 -0.49 -13.52
N GLY A 299 -11.28 -0.17 -12.29
CA GLY A 299 -11.15 1.21 -11.82
C GLY A 299 -9.74 1.70 -12.07
N TYR A 300 -9.58 2.61 -13.03
CA TYR A 300 -8.31 3.29 -13.29
C TYR A 300 -8.30 4.62 -12.53
N SER A 301 -7.18 4.95 -11.90
CA SER A 301 -7.01 6.15 -11.09
C SER A 301 -5.75 6.91 -11.47
N LEU A 302 -5.87 8.24 -11.48
CA LEU A 302 -4.78 9.19 -11.69
C LEU A 302 -4.76 10.16 -10.51
N ARG A 303 -3.62 10.29 -9.85
CA ARG A 303 -3.36 11.25 -8.77
C ARG A 303 -2.39 12.30 -9.29
N SER A 304 -2.80 13.56 -9.37
CA SER A 304 -1.91 14.71 -9.57
C SER A 304 -1.46 15.27 -8.21
N ASP A 305 -0.74 16.40 -8.15
CA ASP A 305 -0.45 17.09 -6.89
C ASP A 305 -1.74 17.50 -6.13
N THR A 306 -2.78 17.86 -6.89
CA THR A 306 -3.97 18.56 -6.42
C THR A 306 -5.23 17.70 -6.44
N PHE A 307 -5.37 16.78 -7.39
CA PHE A 307 -6.58 15.98 -7.55
C PHE A 307 -6.29 14.48 -7.58
N ARG A 308 -7.29 13.68 -7.21
CA ARG A 308 -7.43 12.29 -7.63
C ARG A 308 -8.66 12.17 -8.51
N TYR A 309 -8.49 11.52 -9.65
CA TYR A 309 -9.57 11.19 -10.56
C TYR A 309 -9.59 9.67 -10.80
N THR A 310 -10.74 9.03 -10.61
CA THR A 310 -10.91 7.59 -10.82
C THR A 310 -12.10 7.32 -11.74
N LEU A 311 -11.92 6.44 -12.70
CA LEU A 311 -12.96 6.02 -13.64
C LEU A 311 -13.08 4.50 -13.66
N TRP A 312 -14.28 3.99 -13.41
CA TRP A 312 -14.60 2.57 -13.40
C TRP A 312 -15.27 2.19 -14.72
N ILE A 313 -14.58 1.41 -15.55
CA ILE A 313 -15.03 1.07 -16.91
C ILE A 313 -15.18 -0.43 -17.11
N GLU A 314 -15.92 -0.83 -18.15
CA GLU A 314 -15.98 -2.21 -18.61
C GLU A 314 -14.58 -2.71 -18.99
N PHE A 315 -14.26 -3.94 -18.58
CA PHE A 315 -12.98 -4.58 -18.82
C PHE A 315 -13.19 -6.05 -19.19
N ASN A 316 -12.60 -6.47 -20.32
CA ASN A 316 -12.63 -7.85 -20.76
C ASN A 316 -11.35 -8.58 -20.30
N PRO A 317 -11.46 -9.59 -19.42
CA PRO A 317 -10.29 -10.29 -18.91
C PRO A 317 -9.69 -11.34 -19.87
N LEU A 318 -10.34 -11.61 -21.01
CA LEU A 318 -9.85 -12.59 -22.00
C LEU A 318 -8.79 -11.99 -22.92
N ASP A 319 -8.98 -10.74 -23.34
CA ASP A 319 -8.11 -10.02 -24.27
C ASP A 319 -7.54 -8.72 -23.68
N PHE A 320 -7.84 -8.44 -22.40
CA PHE A 320 -7.39 -7.25 -21.66
C PHE A 320 -7.85 -5.92 -22.28
N THR A 321 -8.94 -5.94 -23.07
CA THR A 321 -9.53 -4.74 -23.66
C THR A 321 -10.26 -3.90 -22.63
N LYS A 322 -10.21 -2.58 -22.84
CA LYS A 322 -10.76 -1.53 -21.99
C LYS A 322 -11.83 -0.78 -22.78
N ASP A 323 -13.08 -0.87 -22.39
CA ASP A 323 -14.15 -0.11 -23.05
C ASP A 323 -14.44 1.18 -22.25
N TRP A 324 -13.80 2.27 -22.70
CA TRP A 324 -13.94 3.60 -22.12
C TRP A 324 -15.32 4.24 -22.33
N SER A 325 -16.18 3.67 -23.18
CA SER A 325 -17.54 4.19 -23.42
C SER A 325 -18.55 3.73 -22.35
N THR A 326 -18.29 2.58 -21.71
CA THR A 326 -19.16 2.02 -20.67
C THR A 326 -18.62 2.35 -19.27
N THR A 327 -19.25 3.30 -18.58
CA THR A 327 -18.85 3.76 -17.24
C THR A 327 -19.77 3.23 -16.13
N TYR A 328 -19.18 2.68 -15.07
CA TYR A 328 -19.85 2.13 -13.89
C TYR A 328 -19.78 3.03 -12.65
N GLY A 329 -18.84 3.98 -12.64
CA GLY A 329 -18.61 4.93 -11.56
C GLY A 329 -17.49 5.90 -11.94
N GLU A 330 -17.56 7.11 -11.42
CA GLU A 330 -16.58 8.16 -11.65
C GLU A 330 -16.40 8.94 -10.34
N GLU A 331 -15.15 9.27 -10.01
CA GLU A 331 -14.77 9.90 -8.75
C GLU A 331 -13.77 11.03 -9.01
N LEU A 332 -13.96 12.16 -8.34
CA LEU A 332 -13.06 13.31 -8.38
C LEU A 332 -12.91 13.90 -6.97
N TYR A 333 -11.67 13.93 -6.46
CA TYR A 333 -11.36 14.46 -5.13
C TYR A 333 -10.30 15.56 -5.24
N ASP A 334 -10.51 16.70 -4.57
CA ASP A 334 -9.56 17.83 -4.49
C ASP A 334 -8.77 17.76 -3.18
N HIS A 335 -7.52 17.32 -3.24
CA HIS A 335 -6.66 17.12 -2.07
C HIS A 335 -6.19 18.42 -1.41
N ARG A 336 -6.46 19.58 -2.01
CA ARG A 336 -6.19 20.88 -1.35
C ARG A 336 -7.25 21.20 -0.29
N LEU A 337 -8.46 20.68 -0.47
CA LEU A 337 -9.62 20.94 0.38
C LEU A 337 -10.01 19.71 1.20
N ASP A 338 -9.82 18.53 0.63
CA ASP A 338 -10.27 17.24 1.16
C ASP A 338 -9.20 16.17 0.93
N ALA A 339 -8.14 16.23 1.72
CA ALA A 339 -7.04 15.28 1.64
C ALA A 339 -7.45 13.83 1.98
N MET A 340 -8.62 13.65 2.61
CA MET A 340 -9.16 12.35 2.99
C MET A 340 -10.13 11.77 1.96
N GLU A 341 -10.47 12.51 0.90
CA GLU A 341 -11.33 12.03 -0.20
C GLU A 341 -12.75 11.66 0.25
N GLU A 342 -13.33 12.46 1.16
CA GLU A 342 -14.69 12.29 1.69
C GLU A 342 -15.80 12.80 0.77
N ILE A 343 -15.50 13.75 -0.12
CA ILE A 343 -16.49 14.43 -0.98
C ILE A 343 -16.13 14.21 -2.44
N ASN A 344 -16.96 13.44 -3.15
CA ASN A 344 -16.83 13.23 -4.58
C ASN A 344 -17.41 14.43 -5.35
N LEU A 345 -16.53 15.15 -6.05
CA LEU A 345 -16.83 16.39 -6.77
C LEU A 345 -17.30 16.16 -8.22
N VAL A 346 -17.52 14.91 -8.64
CA VAL A 346 -17.84 14.57 -10.04
C VAL A 346 -19.07 15.29 -10.58
N ASP A 347 -20.06 15.58 -9.73
CA ASP A 347 -21.34 16.22 -10.09
C ASP A 347 -21.32 17.75 -9.90
N TRP A 348 -20.19 18.32 -9.49
CA TRP A 348 -20.07 19.74 -9.16
C TRP A 348 -19.66 20.55 -10.41
N PRO A 349 -20.55 21.40 -10.98
CA PRO A 349 -20.34 22.00 -12.30
C PRO A 349 -19.05 22.83 -12.43
N GLN A 350 -18.60 23.47 -11.35
CA GLN A 350 -17.37 24.25 -11.32
C GLN A 350 -16.10 23.42 -11.54
N PHE A 351 -16.16 22.10 -11.35
CA PHE A 351 -15.03 21.19 -11.57
C PHE A 351 -15.08 20.49 -12.94
N ASN A 352 -16.08 20.78 -13.79
CA ASN A 352 -16.25 20.11 -15.08
C ASN A 352 -15.01 20.16 -15.98
N ASN A 353 -14.35 21.31 -16.08
CA ASN A 353 -13.15 21.48 -16.90
C ASN A 353 -11.99 20.61 -16.38
N VAL A 354 -11.78 20.61 -15.07
CA VAL A 354 -10.74 19.78 -14.42
C VAL A 354 -11.05 18.30 -14.59
N ARG A 355 -12.30 17.89 -14.38
CA ARG A 355 -12.78 16.51 -14.57
C ARG A 355 -12.48 16.01 -15.99
N LEU A 356 -12.85 16.79 -17.01
CA LEU A 356 -12.63 16.42 -18.41
C LEU A 356 -11.16 16.33 -18.78
N ASP A 357 -10.34 17.27 -18.31
CA ASP A 357 -8.88 17.26 -18.50
C ASP A 357 -8.24 16.01 -17.88
N LEU A 358 -8.54 15.74 -16.60
CA LEU A 358 -8.02 14.56 -15.90
C LEU A 358 -8.51 13.25 -16.52
N LYS A 359 -9.76 13.19 -16.99
CA LYS A 359 -10.29 12.05 -17.74
C LYS A 359 -9.49 11.77 -19.01
N ASN A 360 -9.19 12.80 -19.80
CA ASN A 360 -8.41 12.67 -21.03
C ASN A 360 -6.96 12.21 -20.72
N LYS A 361 -6.34 12.77 -19.69
CA LYS A 361 -5.01 12.37 -19.22
C LYS A 361 -4.97 10.91 -18.77
N LEU A 362 -5.97 10.49 -18.00
CA LEU A 362 -6.12 9.12 -17.52
C LEU A 362 -6.27 8.11 -18.68
N ILE A 363 -7.17 8.38 -19.63
CA ILE A 363 -7.37 7.51 -20.81
C ILE A 363 -6.07 7.41 -21.61
N LYS A 364 -5.41 8.54 -21.86
CA LYS A 364 -4.12 8.57 -22.57
C LYS A 364 -3.02 7.79 -21.83
N ALA A 365 -3.04 7.76 -20.51
CA ALA A 365 -2.05 7.05 -19.71
C ALA A 365 -2.22 5.52 -19.80
N PHE A 366 -3.46 5.02 -19.83
CA PHE A 366 -3.78 3.58 -19.85
C PHE A 366 -4.10 2.99 -21.24
N THR A 367 -3.98 3.79 -22.30
CA THR A 367 -4.14 3.38 -23.71
C THR A 367 -2.80 3.30 -24.45
N LYS A 368 -1.73 3.82 -23.86
CA LYS A 368 -0.36 3.50 -24.30
C LYS A 368 -0.08 2.06 -23.97
#